data_AF-A0A673B580-F1
#
_entry.id   AF-A0A673B580-F1
#
_cell.length_a   1.000
_cell.length_b   1.000
_cell.length_c   1.000
_cell.angle_alpha   90.00
_cell.angle_beta   90.00
_cell.angle_gamma   90.00
#
_symmetry.space_group_name_H-M   'P 1'
#
loop_
_entity.id
_entity.type
_entity.pdbx_description
1 polymer ?
#
loop_
_entity_poly.entity_id
_entity_poly.type
_entity_poly.pdbx_seq_one_letter_code
_entity_poly.pdbx_strand_id
1 'polypeptide(L)'
;MTGEDDKVIPVRVALRCRPLVAKEVNEGCQCCLTFVPGEPQVIVGTEKAFTYDYVFDPTAEQEEVFSTAVSSLLCGIFKGYHATVLAYGQTGSGKTFSMGGAYTSAQEDDPSVGVIPRVIRRIFEEREKKTDCEFCMAVSYLEIYNEEILDLLCTSKDKPAISIREDPKEGIKIVGLTERHVSSAQEMVGCLELGNSARTVGSTAMNAASSRSHAIFTITLEQRRGADRVDSVVSKLHLVDLAGSERQKKTKAEGDRLKEGININRGLLALGNVISALGDESKKNTFVPYRDSKLTRLLQDSLGGNSHTLMIACVSPADSNMEETINTLRYADRARKIKNKPIVNIDPRVAEMSRLKKQVQREKKCFFLAESAENVTKLLDRNRALQDENNKLSRELSEAAGQTALMFEKIIMVTLATVTNLPPKLNRFQFVAADEDKK
;
A
#
# COMPACT_ATOMS: atom_id res chain seq x y z
N MET A 1 -17.71 -18.71 13.61
CA MET A 1 -16.94 -17.48 13.32
C MET A 1 -17.79 -16.62 12.41
N THR A 2 -18.61 -15.76 13.01
CA THR A 2 -19.58 -14.91 12.33
C THR A 2 -19.03 -13.49 12.26
N GLY A 3 -18.84 -12.99 11.03
CA GLY A 3 -18.92 -11.59 10.62
C GLY A 3 -18.02 -10.57 11.31
N GLU A 4 -16.78 -10.41 10.85
CA GLU A 4 -16.31 -9.04 10.60
C GLU A 4 -17.02 -8.60 9.32
N ASP A 5 -18.08 -7.80 9.45
CA ASP A 5 -18.66 -7.11 8.30
C ASP A 5 -17.54 -6.38 7.56
N ASP A 6 -17.29 -6.76 6.30
CA ASP A 6 -16.54 -5.95 5.35
C ASP A 6 -17.08 -4.53 5.46
N LYS A 7 -16.34 -3.60 6.08
CA LYS A 7 -16.80 -2.22 6.25
C LYS A 7 -16.91 -1.59 4.86
N VAL A 8 -18.12 -1.61 4.33
CA VAL A 8 -18.46 -0.99 3.06
C VAL A 8 -18.61 0.52 3.29
N ILE A 9 -17.80 1.31 2.59
CA ILE A 9 -17.75 2.76 2.75
C ILE A 9 -18.21 3.43 1.45
N PRO A 10 -19.21 4.32 1.49
CA PRO A 10 -19.68 4.99 0.28
C PRO A 10 -18.63 5.96 -0.27
N VAL A 11 -18.66 6.17 -1.58
CA VAL A 11 -17.92 7.26 -2.23
C VAL A 11 -18.47 8.60 -1.70
N ARG A 12 -17.59 9.47 -1.23
CA ARG A 12 -17.95 10.82 -0.78
C ARG A 12 -18.02 11.76 -1.96
N VAL A 13 -18.92 12.73 -1.90
CA VAL A 13 -19.08 13.72 -2.97
C VAL A 13 -19.12 15.13 -2.41
N ALA A 14 -18.23 15.97 -2.91
CA ALA A 14 -18.22 17.41 -2.70
C ALA A 14 -18.72 18.10 -3.98
N LEU A 15 -19.83 18.84 -3.89
CA LEU A 15 -20.24 19.74 -4.95
C LEU A 15 -19.49 21.06 -4.80
N ARG A 16 -18.89 21.57 -5.87
CA ARG A 16 -18.24 22.88 -5.91
C ARG A 16 -18.81 23.73 -7.04
N CYS A 17 -19.42 24.84 -6.67
CA CYS A 17 -19.84 25.86 -7.63
C CYS A 17 -18.78 26.96 -7.69
N ARG A 18 -18.38 27.36 -8.90
CA ARG A 18 -17.52 28.53 -9.09
C ARG A 18 -18.34 29.82 -9.24
N PRO A 19 -17.74 31.01 -9.09
CA PRO A 19 -18.36 32.27 -9.53
C PRO A 19 -18.69 32.27 -11.03
N LEU A 20 -19.61 33.14 -11.45
CA LEU A 20 -19.81 33.47 -12.86
C LEU A 20 -18.50 34.02 -13.45
N VAL A 21 -18.12 33.53 -14.62
CA VAL A 21 -16.93 34.04 -15.32
C VAL A 21 -17.29 35.23 -16.22
N ALA A 22 -16.30 36.07 -16.55
CA ALA A 22 -16.51 37.27 -17.36
C ALA A 22 -17.29 37.00 -18.66
N LYS A 23 -17.04 35.87 -19.33
CA LYS A 23 -17.80 35.47 -20.52
C LYS A 23 -19.31 35.30 -20.23
N GLU A 24 -19.66 34.62 -19.15
CA GLU A 24 -21.06 34.37 -18.77
C GLU A 24 -21.76 35.68 -18.37
N VAL A 25 -21.04 36.55 -17.65
CA VAL A 25 -21.54 37.89 -17.28
C VAL A 25 -21.78 38.75 -18.53
N ASN A 26 -20.84 38.75 -19.48
CA ASN A 26 -20.97 39.50 -20.74
C ASN A 26 -22.08 38.97 -21.65
N GLU A 27 -22.39 37.67 -21.56
CA GLU A 27 -23.52 37.03 -22.24
C GLU A 27 -24.86 37.26 -21.52
N GLY A 28 -24.86 37.93 -20.36
CA GLY A 28 -26.08 38.24 -19.59
C GLY A 28 -26.64 37.07 -18.78
N CYS A 29 -25.85 36.00 -18.56
CA CYS A 29 -26.28 34.82 -17.82
C CYS A 29 -26.67 35.16 -16.38
N GLN A 30 -27.72 34.53 -15.87
CA GLN A 30 -28.12 34.62 -14.46
C GLN A 30 -27.68 33.40 -13.66
N CYS A 31 -27.56 33.54 -12.34
CA CYS A 31 -27.30 32.42 -11.45
C CYS A 31 -28.55 31.54 -11.32
N CYS A 32 -28.44 30.26 -11.69
CA CYS A 32 -29.53 29.28 -11.64
C CYS A 32 -29.44 28.32 -10.43
N LEU A 33 -28.51 28.56 -9.51
CA LEU A 33 -28.25 27.74 -8.32
C LEU A 33 -28.48 28.54 -7.04
N THR A 34 -29.23 27.95 -6.11
CA THR A 34 -29.43 28.48 -4.76
C THR A 34 -28.83 27.53 -3.74
N PHE A 35 -28.11 28.04 -2.75
CA PHE A 35 -27.45 27.25 -1.71
C PHE A 35 -28.18 27.45 -0.38
N VAL A 36 -28.39 26.36 0.37
CA VAL A 36 -29.07 26.41 1.66
C VAL A 36 -28.03 26.63 2.77
N PRO A 37 -28.06 27.75 3.51
CA PRO A 37 -27.06 28.03 4.54
C PRO A 37 -27.04 26.95 5.64
N GLY A 38 -25.85 26.43 5.96
CA GLY A 38 -25.66 25.43 7.01
C GLY A 38 -26.05 24.00 6.63
N GLU A 39 -26.60 23.78 5.43
CA GLU A 39 -26.93 22.46 4.91
C GLU A 39 -26.11 22.13 3.66
N PRO A 40 -25.65 20.88 3.47
CA PRO A 40 -24.96 20.48 2.24
C PRO A 40 -25.97 20.25 1.10
N GLN A 41 -26.79 21.27 0.80
CA GLN A 41 -27.87 21.22 -0.19
C GLN A 41 -27.77 22.37 -1.20
N VAL A 42 -28.01 22.03 -2.46
CA VAL A 42 -28.14 22.97 -3.59
C VAL A 42 -29.50 22.80 -4.25
N ILE A 43 -30.10 23.90 -4.71
CA ILE A 43 -31.36 23.92 -5.43
C ILE A 43 -31.09 24.48 -6.84
N VAL A 44 -31.51 23.73 -7.87
CA VAL A 44 -31.40 24.14 -9.28
C VAL A 44 -32.75 24.68 -9.75
N GLY A 45 -32.77 25.93 -10.21
CA GLY A 45 -34.02 26.61 -10.56
C GLY A 45 -34.95 26.72 -9.35
N THR A 46 -36.24 26.38 -9.51
CA THR A 46 -37.27 26.57 -8.47
C THR A 46 -37.67 25.28 -7.73
N GLU A 47 -37.24 24.09 -8.15
CA GLU A 47 -37.87 22.83 -7.68
C GLU A 47 -36.93 21.66 -7.42
N LYS A 48 -35.68 21.66 -7.91
CA LYS A 48 -34.80 20.48 -7.82
C LYS A 48 -33.70 20.66 -6.79
N ALA A 49 -33.92 20.12 -5.60
CA ALA A 49 -32.91 20.05 -4.54
C ALA A 49 -32.02 18.81 -4.67
N PHE A 50 -30.72 18.97 -4.43
CA PHE A 50 -29.74 17.89 -4.34
C PHE A 50 -28.92 18.05 -3.05
N THR A 51 -28.72 16.96 -2.33
CA THR A 51 -27.91 16.93 -1.10
C THR A 51 -26.65 16.08 -1.32
N TYR A 52 -25.51 16.58 -0.88
CA TYR A 52 -24.21 15.94 -1.00
C TYR A 52 -23.53 15.77 0.37
N ASP A 53 -22.32 15.23 0.41
CA ASP A 53 -21.53 15.20 1.65
C ASP A 53 -21.01 16.60 2.00
N TYR A 54 -20.64 17.36 0.96
CA TYR A 54 -20.20 18.75 1.06
C TYR A 54 -20.78 19.57 -0.10
N VAL A 55 -21.15 20.81 0.16
CA VAL A 55 -21.57 21.77 -0.87
C VAL A 55 -20.83 23.08 -0.65
N PHE A 56 -20.04 23.47 -1.65
CA PHE A 56 -19.26 24.69 -1.68
C PHE A 56 -19.89 25.66 -2.67
N ASP A 57 -20.36 26.80 -2.14
CA ASP A 57 -20.92 27.88 -2.94
C ASP A 57 -19.80 28.68 -3.66
N PRO A 58 -20.15 29.65 -4.53
CA PRO A 58 -19.16 30.45 -5.27
C PRO A 58 -18.11 31.21 -4.44
N THR A 59 -18.37 31.45 -3.16
CA THR A 59 -17.45 32.15 -2.24
C THR A 59 -16.41 31.22 -1.63
N ALA A 60 -16.59 29.90 -1.72
CA ALA A 60 -15.71 28.93 -1.10
C ALA A 60 -14.29 28.94 -1.69
N GLU A 61 -13.32 29.16 -0.82
CA GLU A 61 -11.91 29.24 -1.19
C GLU A 61 -11.26 27.85 -1.33
N GLN A 62 -10.07 27.80 -1.92
CA GLN A 62 -9.35 26.54 -2.13
C GLN A 62 -8.97 25.85 -0.81
N GLU A 63 -8.60 26.63 0.20
CA GLU A 63 -8.24 26.10 1.52
C GLU A 63 -9.44 25.47 2.24
N GLU A 64 -10.63 26.08 2.13
CA GLU A 64 -11.86 25.52 2.68
C GLU A 64 -12.19 24.17 2.05
N VAL A 65 -12.12 24.08 0.71
CA VAL A 65 -12.35 22.83 -0.03
C VAL A 65 -11.36 21.74 0.40
N PHE A 66 -10.08 22.09 0.54
CA PHE A 66 -9.03 21.16 0.94
C PHE A 66 -9.21 20.68 2.39
N SER A 67 -9.34 21.60 3.33
CA SER A 67 -9.43 21.30 4.77
C SER A 67 -10.68 20.48 5.10
N THR A 68 -11.83 20.83 4.50
CA THR A 68 -13.13 20.21 4.79
C THR A 68 -13.29 18.85 4.11
N ALA A 69 -13.00 18.75 2.81
CA ALA A 69 -13.32 17.54 2.05
C ALA A 69 -12.12 16.60 1.85
N VAL A 70 -10.90 17.14 1.66
CA VAL A 70 -9.73 16.35 1.22
C VAL A 70 -8.84 15.92 2.39
N SER A 71 -8.62 16.78 3.38
CA SER A 71 -7.62 16.55 4.44
C SER A 71 -7.87 15.25 5.24
N SER A 72 -9.12 14.84 5.40
CA SER A 72 -9.48 13.60 6.11
C SER A 72 -8.98 12.34 5.39
N LEU A 73 -8.92 12.35 4.05
CA LEU A 73 -8.40 11.24 3.24
C LEU A 73 -6.89 11.05 3.44
N LEU A 74 -6.16 12.14 3.67
CA LEU A 74 -4.71 12.10 3.87
C LEU A 74 -4.35 11.36 5.17
N CYS A 75 -5.22 11.37 6.18
CA CYS A 75 -5.01 10.54 7.37
C CYS A 75 -5.08 9.04 7.04
N GLY A 76 -5.85 8.64 6.02
CA GLY A 76 -6.00 7.26 5.58
C GLY A 76 -4.76 6.71 4.88
N ILE A 77 -4.07 7.52 4.08
CA ILE A 77 -2.88 7.05 3.34
C ILE A 77 -1.74 6.66 4.30
N PHE A 78 -1.52 7.40 5.39
CA PHE A 78 -0.54 7.04 6.44
C PHE A 78 -0.94 5.82 7.26
N LYS A 79 -2.19 5.37 7.16
CA LYS A 79 -2.66 4.10 7.73
C LYS A 79 -2.56 2.93 6.74
N GLY A 80 -2.09 3.17 5.51
CA GLY A 80 -1.95 2.16 4.47
C GLY A 80 -3.19 1.98 3.58
N TYR A 81 -4.18 2.87 3.65
CA TYR A 81 -5.34 2.82 2.74
C TYR A 81 -5.03 3.51 1.41
N HIS A 82 -5.52 2.96 0.31
CA HIS A 82 -5.58 3.70 -0.95
C HIS A 82 -6.63 4.81 -0.87
N ALA A 83 -6.39 5.89 -1.59
CA ALA A 83 -7.32 7.01 -1.70
C ALA A 83 -7.35 7.60 -3.11
N THR A 84 -8.49 8.15 -3.49
CA THR A 84 -8.69 8.80 -4.78
C THR A 84 -9.47 10.10 -4.61
N VAL A 85 -8.96 11.19 -5.18
CA VAL A 85 -9.70 12.43 -5.36
C VAL A 85 -9.87 12.67 -6.85
N LEU A 86 -11.10 12.72 -7.34
CA LEU A 86 -11.39 13.00 -8.75
C LEU A 86 -12.26 14.23 -8.95
N ALA A 87 -11.85 15.12 -9.86
CA ALA A 87 -12.67 16.26 -10.28
C ALA A 87 -13.46 15.92 -11.54
N TYR A 88 -14.76 16.20 -11.53
CA TYR A 88 -15.70 15.89 -12.62
C TYR A 88 -16.66 17.06 -12.88
N GLY A 89 -17.07 17.25 -14.13
CA GLY A 89 -17.99 18.31 -14.56
C GLY A 89 -17.68 18.81 -15.96
N GLN A 90 -18.51 19.72 -16.48
CA GLN A 90 -18.31 20.29 -17.82
C GLN A 90 -17.00 21.06 -17.96
N THR A 91 -16.55 21.32 -19.19
CA THR A 91 -15.44 22.23 -19.47
C THR A 91 -15.73 23.63 -18.92
N GLY A 92 -14.71 24.23 -18.33
CA GLY A 92 -14.81 25.53 -17.69
C GLY A 92 -15.55 25.54 -16.35
N SER A 93 -15.95 24.40 -15.78
CA SER A 93 -16.59 24.33 -14.46
C SER A 93 -15.63 24.50 -13.28
N GLY A 94 -14.31 24.41 -13.50
CA GLY A 94 -13.30 24.58 -12.45
C GLY A 94 -12.63 23.29 -11.96
N LYS A 95 -12.65 22.20 -12.74
CA LYS A 95 -11.94 20.93 -12.41
C LYS A 95 -10.43 21.13 -12.21
N THR A 96 -9.74 21.59 -13.24
CA THR A 96 -8.29 21.84 -13.20
C THR A 96 -7.91 22.91 -12.18
N PHE A 97 -8.76 23.94 -12.00
CA PHE A 97 -8.59 24.94 -10.94
C PHE A 97 -8.66 24.31 -9.55
N SER A 98 -9.64 23.44 -9.31
CA SER A 98 -9.78 22.72 -8.04
C SER A 98 -8.62 21.79 -7.77
N MET A 99 -8.16 21.05 -8.78
CA MET A 99 -7.05 20.11 -8.61
C MET A 99 -5.68 20.80 -8.57
N GLY A 100 -5.52 21.99 -9.16
CA GLY A 100 -4.21 22.62 -9.33
C GLY A 100 -3.42 22.05 -10.52
N GLY A 101 -4.11 21.58 -11.56
CA GLY A 101 -3.48 20.95 -12.74
C GLY A 101 -2.77 21.93 -13.69
N ALA A 102 -2.69 23.21 -13.34
CA ALA A 102 -1.89 24.24 -14.01
C ALA A 102 -0.94 24.96 -13.04
N TYR A 103 -0.70 24.37 -11.86
CA TYR A 103 0.15 24.93 -10.83
C TYR A 103 1.60 25.08 -11.30
N THR A 104 2.23 26.17 -10.87
CA THR A 104 3.67 26.39 -10.90
C THR A 104 4.16 26.84 -9.52
N SER A 105 5.43 26.60 -9.21
CA SER A 105 6.14 26.99 -7.99
C SER A 105 6.07 28.49 -7.72
N ALA A 106 5.90 29.32 -8.76
CA ALA A 106 5.65 30.75 -8.63
C ALA A 106 4.34 31.07 -7.89
N GLN A 107 3.43 30.10 -7.76
CA GLN A 107 2.15 30.23 -7.06
C GLN A 107 2.17 29.60 -5.67
N GLU A 108 3.32 29.19 -5.12
CA GLU A 108 3.39 28.42 -3.86
C GLU A 108 2.66 29.07 -2.67
N ASP A 109 2.76 30.39 -2.55
CA ASP A 109 2.12 31.21 -1.52
C ASP A 109 0.74 31.77 -1.93
N ASP A 110 0.25 31.44 -3.12
CA ASP A 110 -1.03 31.94 -3.62
C ASP A 110 -2.20 31.22 -2.92
N PRO A 111 -3.17 31.93 -2.31
CA PRO A 111 -4.37 31.32 -1.74
C PRO A 111 -5.17 30.49 -2.76
N SER A 112 -5.00 30.75 -4.05
CA SER A 112 -5.67 30.06 -5.15
C SER A 112 -5.06 28.69 -5.52
N VAL A 113 -4.01 28.22 -4.83
CA VAL A 113 -3.46 26.88 -5.09
C VAL A 113 -4.49 25.79 -4.82
N GLY A 114 -4.57 24.84 -5.77
CA GLY A 114 -5.55 23.75 -5.73
C GLY A 114 -5.16 22.60 -4.80
N VAL A 115 -5.86 21.48 -4.96
CA VAL A 115 -5.73 20.29 -4.12
C VAL A 115 -4.35 19.64 -4.21
N ILE A 116 -3.78 19.42 -5.41
CA ILE A 116 -2.53 18.66 -5.56
C ILE A 116 -1.37 19.33 -4.81
N PRO A 117 -1.06 20.64 -4.98
CA PRO A 117 0.01 21.29 -4.23
C PRO A 117 -0.19 21.24 -2.71
N ARG A 118 -1.44 21.43 -2.24
CA ARG A 118 -1.78 21.34 -0.80
C ARG A 118 -1.59 19.93 -0.26
N VAL A 119 -1.96 18.91 -1.03
CA VAL A 119 -1.69 17.49 -0.70
C VAL A 119 -0.20 17.25 -0.56
N ILE A 120 0.62 17.73 -1.52
CA ILE A 120 2.07 17.56 -1.46
C ILE A 120 2.62 18.16 -0.17
N ARG A 121 2.30 19.43 0.12
CA ARG A 121 2.72 20.11 1.35
C ARG A 121 2.33 19.32 2.60
N ARG A 122 1.05 18.94 2.71
CA ARG A 122 0.50 18.24 3.88
C ARG A 122 1.13 16.85 4.09
N ILE A 123 1.43 16.11 3.02
CA ILE A 123 2.10 14.81 3.12
C ILE A 123 3.50 14.95 3.73
N PHE A 124 4.28 15.94 3.29
CA PHE A 124 5.62 16.16 3.83
C PHE A 124 5.58 16.66 5.28
N GLU A 125 4.65 17.56 5.64
CA GLU A 125 4.44 17.94 7.04
C GLU A 125 4.06 16.75 7.94
N GLU A 126 3.20 15.85 7.46
CA GLU A 126 2.77 14.69 8.23
C GLU A 126 3.84 13.59 8.33
N ARG A 127 4.76 13.56 7.37
CA ARG A 127 5.97 12.73 7.40
C ARG A 127 6.92 13.23 8.48
N GLU A 128 7.19 14.53 8.53
CA GLU A 128 8.12 15.13 9.51
C GLU A 128 7.67 14.91 10.97
N LYS A 129 6.36 14.83 11.20
CA LYS A 129 5.78 14.52 12.52
C LYS A 129 5.95 13.05 12.95
N LYS A 130 6.22 12.12 12.03
CA LYS A 130 6.28 10.67 12.28
C LYS A 130 7.72 10.17 12.26
N THR A 131 8.48 10.52 13.29
CA THR A 131 9.91 10.17 13.41
C THR A 131 10.18 8.69 13.69
N ASP A 132 9.14 7.91 14.00
CA ASP A 132 9.18 6.47 14.27
C ASP A 132 9.09 5.60 13.01
N CYS A 133 8.89 6.22 11.84
CA CYS A 133 8.64 5.56 10.57
C CYS A 133 9.67 5.98 9.50
N GLU A 134 10.12 5.03 8.68
CA GLU A 134 10.80 5.33 7.42
C GLU A 134 9.79 5.47 6.30
N PHE A 135 9.93 6.49 5.46
CA PHE A 135 9.05 6.76 4.32
C PHE A 135 9.82 6.74 3.01
N CYS A 136 9.30 6.01 2.03
CA CYS A 136 9.72 6.07 0.64
C CYS A 136 8.53 6.54 -0.21
N MET A 137 8.73 7.60 -0.97
CA MET A 137 7.70 8.17 -1.85
C MET A 137 8.13 8.05 -3.30
N ALA A 138 7.16 7.72 -4.15
CA ALA A 138 7.32 7.75 -5.60
C ALA A 138 6.10 8.45 -6.22
N VAL A 139 6.32 9.11 -7.34
CA VAL A 139 5.25 9.75 -8.11
C VAL A 139 5.24 9.25 -9.54
N SER A 140 4.04 9.12 -10.08
CA SER A 140 3.80 8.93 -11.52
C SER A 140 2.76 9.95 -11.98
N TYR A 141 2.89 10.40 -13.23
CA TYR A 141 1.93 11.32 -13.81
C TYR A 141 1.66 10.91 -15.24
N LEU A 142 0.40 10.63 -15.54
CA LEU A 142 -0.03 10.22 -16.86
C LEU A 142 -1.20 11.07 -17.34
N GLU A 143 -1.36 11.13 -18.65
CA GLU A 143 -2.59 11.55 -19.29
C GLU A 143 -3.18 10.44 -20.13
N ILE A 144 -4.51 10.42 -20.21
CA ILE A 144 -5.27 9.62 -21.16
C ILE A 144 -5.85 10.59 -22.17
N TYR A 145 -5.32 10.51 -23.40
CA TYR A 145 -5.78 11.29 -24.53
C TYR A 145 -6.10 10.33 -25.66
N ASN A 146 -7.31 10.43 -26.22
CA ASN A 146 -7.73 9.59 -27.34
C ASN A 146 -7.63 8.06 -27.06
N GLU A 147 -7.94 7.60 -25.84
CA GLU A 147 -7.77 6.22 -25.35
C GLU A 147 -6.32 5.68 -25.35
N GLU A 148 -5.34 6.55 -25.54
CA GLU A 148 -3.92 6.26 -25.37
C GLU A 148 -3.43 6.81 -24.03
N ILE A 149 -2.54 6.06 -23.37
CA ILE A 149 -1.90 6.48 -22.13
C ILE A 149 -0.56 7.10 -22.48
N LEU A 150 -0.35 8.34 -22.07
CA LEU A 150 0.89 9.07 -22.27
C LEU A 150 1.51 9.35 -20.90
N ASP A 151 2.79 9.03 -20.78
CA ASP A 151 3.58 9.34 -19.58
C ASP A 151 4.06 10.79 -19.64
N LEU A 152 3.63 11.58 -18.65
CA LEU A 152 3.96 13.01 -18.53
C LEU A 152 5.30 13.26 -17.84
N LEU A 153 5.91 12.23 -17.22
CA LEU A 153 7.23 12.31 -16.56
C LEU A 153 8.37 11.74 -17.41
N CYS A 154 8.05 11.08 -18.52
CA CYS A 154 9.04 10.54 -19.44
C CYS A 154 9.61 11.63 -20.35
N THR A 155 10.90 11.94 -20.19
CA THR A 155 11.64 12.89 -21.03
C THR A 155 12.37 12.21 -22.20
N SER A 156 12.34 10.88 -22.26
CA SER A 156 12.99 10.10 -23.33
C SER A 156 12.21 10.20 -24.64
N LYS A 157 12.94 10.20 -25.76
CA LYS A 157 12.34 10.06 -27.10
C LYS A 157 11.86 8.62 -27.35
N ASP A 158 12.55 7.64 -26.76
CA ASP A 158 12.15 6.24 -26.77
C ASP A 158 11.19 5.98 -25.62
N LYS A 159 9.89 6.15 -25.89
CA LYS A 159 8.84 5.91 -24.91
C LYS A 159 8.52 4.41 -24.84
N PRO A 160 8.63 3.76 -23.67
CA PRO A 160 8.22 2.38 -23.52
C PRO A 160 6.72 2.24 -23.80
N ALA A 161 6.32 1.09 -24.35
CA ALA A 161 4.90 0.80 -24.57
C ALA A 161 4.17 0.67 -23.24
N ILE A 162 3.19 1.55 -23.00
CA ILE A 162 2.43 1.57 -21.75
C ILE A 162 1.24 0.61 -21.86
N SER A 163 1.11 -0.31 -20.90
CA SER A 163 0.01 -1.29 -20.89
C SER A 163 -0.59 -1.48 -19.50
N ILE A 164 -1.92 -1.59 -19.44
CA ILE A 164 -2.65 -1.88 -18.20
C ILE A 164 -2.74 -3.40 -18.00
N ARG A 165 -2.13 -3.89 -16.92
CA ARG A 165 -2.22 -5.27 -16.45
C ARG A 165 -3.02 -5.36 -15.16
N GLU A 166 -3.60 -6.52 -14.91
CA GLU A 166 -4.39 -6.81 -13.70
C GLU A 166 -3.65 -7.91 -12.94
N ASP A 167 -3.23 -7.59 -11.72
CA ASP A 167 -2.58 -8.51 -10.79
C ASP A 167 -3.62 -8.98 -9.76
N PRO A 168 -3.84 -10.29 -9.56
CA PRO A 168 -4.84 -10.78 -8.61
C PRO A 168 -4.64 -10.32 -7.16
N LYS A 169 -3.41 -9.93 -6.77
CA LYS A 169 -3.08 -9.48 -5.41
C LYS A 169 -2.93 -7.97 -5.32
N GLU A 170 -2.34 -7.34 -6.32
CA GLU A 170 -1.98 -5.92 -6.30
C GLU A 170 -2.90 -5.02 -7.14
N GLY A 171 -3.95 -5.59 -7.74
CA GLY A 171 -4.93 -4.85 -8.53
C GLY A 171 -4.37 -4.36 -9.86
N ILE A 172 -4.80 -3.18 -10.30
CA ILE A 172 -4.43 -2.65 -11.61
C ILE A 172 -3.00 -2.09 -11.58
N LYS A 173 -2.14 -2.57 -12.47
CA LYS A 173 -0.76 -2.11 -12.68
C LYS A 173 -0.56 -1.52 -14.07
N ILE A 174 0.19 -0.44 -14.16
CA ILE A 174 0.55 0.19 -15.42
C ILE A 174 2.01 -0.15 -15.72
N VAL A 175 2.23 -1.07 -16.64
CA VAL A 175 3.58 -1.48 -17.05
C VAL A 175 4.13 -0.48 -18.05
N GLY A 176 5.37 -0.03 -17.82
CA GLY A 176 6.06 0.94 -18.68
C GLY A 176 5.86 2.40 -18.27
N LEU A 177 5.06 2.68 -17.23
CA LEU A 177 4.93 4.03 -16.70
C LEU A 177 6.15 4.39 -15.83
N THR A 178 6.69 5.61 -16.03
CA THR A 178 7.80 6.13 -15.23
C THR A 178 7.32 6.46 -13.82
N GLU A 179 8.00 5.89 -12.81
CA GLU A 179 7.87 6.27 -11.41
C GLU A 179 9.16 7.00 -10.98
N ARG A 180 9.01 8.22 -10.45
CA ARG A 180 10.13 9.01 -9.92
C ARG A 180 10.10 8.98 -8.40
N HIS A 181 11.19 8.54 -7.78
CA HIS A 181 11.38 8.66 -6.34
C HIS A 181 11.63 10.11 -5.96
N VAL A 182 10.97 10.55 -4.88
CA VAL A 182 11.07 11.94 -4.40
C VAL A 182 11.33 11.95 -2.90
N SER A 183 12.27 12.79 -2.48
CA SER A 183 12.74 12.91 -1.09
C SER A 183 12.28 14.20 -0.41
N SER A 184 11.84 15.20 -1.18
CA SER A 184 11.40 16.51 -0.71
C SER A 184 10.10 16.98 -1.40
N ALA A 185 9.41 17.93 -0.77
CA ALA A 185 8.19 18.53 -1.33
C ALA A 185 8.50 19.25 -2.66
N GLN A 186 9.65 19.90 -2.73
CA GLN A 186 10.12 20.62 -3.92
C GLN A 186 10.36 19.67 -5.10
N GLU A 187 10.96 18.49 -4.87
CA GLU A 187 11.12 17.48 -5.93
C GLU A 187 9.76 16.97 -6.45
N MET A 188 8.80 16.76 -5.54
CA MET A 188 7.46 16.32 -5.92
C MET A 188 6.70 17.39 -6.70
N VAL A 189 6.81 18.66 -6.28
CA VAL A 189 6.29 19.82 -7.02
C VAL A 189 6.94 19.93 -8.40
N GLY A 190 8.26 19.78 -8.51
CA GLY A 190 8.94 19.79 -9.80
C GLY A 190 8.45 18.70 -10.75
N CYS A 191 8.07 17.51 -10.24
CA CYS A 191 7.41 16.48 -11.06
C CYS A 191 6.02 16.91 -11.55
N LEU A 192 5.24 17.60 -10.70
CA LEU A 192 3.94 18.15 -11.08
C LEU A 192 4.09 19.22 -12.18
N GLU A 193 5.03 20.14 -12.03
CA GLU A 193 5.32 21.19 -13.02
C GLU A 193 5.77 20.61 -14.36
N LEU A 194 6.69 19.63 -14.32
CA LEU A 194 7.16 18.93 -15.51
C LEU A 194 5.99 18.32 -16.29
N GLY A 195 5.11 17.59 -15.59
CA GLY A 195 3.97 16.95 -16.25
C GLY A 195 2.90 17.95 -16.70
N ASN A 196 2.66 19.03 -15.95
CA ASN A 196 1.77 20.12 -16.38
C ASN A 196 2.31 20.77 -17.66
N SER A 197 3.61 21.03 -17.73
CA SER A 197 4.27 21.59 -18.92
C SER A 197 4.16 20.65 -20.12
N ALA A 198 4.38 19.35 -19.92
CA ALA A 198 4.21 18.35 -20.98
C ALA A 198 2.77 18.31 -21.50
N ARG A 199 1.79 18.37 -20.59
CA ARG A 199 0.36 18.47 -20.92
C ARG A 199 0.03 19.74 -21.70
N THR A 200 0.68 20.87 -21.40
CA THR A 200 0.51 22.13 -22.14
C THR A 200 1.21 22.14 -23.51
N VAL A 201 2.41 21.54 -23.66
CA VAL A 201 3.12 21.53 -24.96
C VAL A 201 2.41 20.68 -26.01
N GLY A 202 1.69 19.63 -25.60
CA GLY A 202 0.78 18.90 -26.50
C GLY A 202 -0.40 19.75 -27.00
N SER A 203 -0.65 20.89 -26.37
CA SER A 203 -1.68 21.86 -26.73
C SER A 203 -1.11 22.93 -27.66
N THR A 204 -1.19 22.70 -28.96
CA THR A 204 -0.98 23.79 -29.94
C THR A 204 -2.01 24.91 -29.68
N ALA A 205 -1.65 26.15 -30.04
CA ALA A 205 -2.26 27.45 -29.66
C ALA A 205 -3.78 27.65 -29.86
N MET A 206 -4.54 26.61 -30.22
CA MET A 206 -5.96 26.64 -30.53
C MET A 206 -6.82 25.71 -29.63
N ASN A 207 -6.25 24.98 -28.67
CA ASN A 207 -6.99 24.01 -27.84
C ASN A 207 -6.64 24.13 -26.35
N ALA A 208 -7.63 24.35 -25.47
CA ALA A 208 -7.43 24.20 -24.03
C ALA A 208 -7.34 22.69 -23.68
N ALA A 209 -6.13 22.10 -23.72
CA ALA A 209 -5.91 20.66 -23.59
C ALA A 209 -6.47 20.04 -22.29
N SER A 210 -6.58 20.80 -21.20
CA SER A 210 -7.17 20.29 -19.95
C SER A 210 -8.64 19.87 -20.09
N SER A 211 -9.35 20.34 -21.11
CA SER A 211 -10.74 19.92 -21.40
C SER A 211 -10.84 18.58 -22.12
N ARG A 212 -9.72 18.05 -22.64
CA ARG A 212 -9.71 16.97 -23.63
C ARG A 212 -8.84 15.77 -23.29
N SER A 213 -8.08 15.83 -22.21
CA SER A 213 -7.38 14.67 -21.66
C SER A 213 -7.70 14.50 -20.19
N HIS A 214 -7.74 13.24 -19.74
CA HIS A 214 -7.82 12.92 -18.32
C HIS A 214 -6.40 12.85 -17.77
N ALA A 215 -6.10 13.56 -16.70
CA ALA A 215 -4.78 13.49 -16.05
C ALA A 215 -4.89 12.79 -14.70
N ILE A 216 -3.93 11.90 -14.40
CA ILE A 216 -3.88 11.15 -13.14
C ILE A 216 -2.48 11.32 -12.55
N PHE A 217 -2.38 12.12 -11.50
CA PHE A 217 -1.17 12.24 -10.69
C PHE A 217 -1.27 11.25 -9.53
N THR A 218 -0.35 10.28 -9.45
CA THR A 218 -0.36 9.26 -8.41
C THR A 218 0.82 9.42 -7.50
N ILE A 219 0.56 9.49 -6.20
CA ILE A 219 1.58 9.45 -5.15
C ILE A 219 1.52 8.06 -4.51
N THR A 220 2.63 7.32 -4.57
CA THR A 220 2.81 6.06 -3.87
C THR A 220 3.62 6.33 -2.61
N LEU A 221 3.06 5.95 -1.45
CA LEU A 221 3.68 6.13 -0.13
C LEU A 221 3.92 4.76 0.48
N GLU A 222 5.18 4.36 0.59
CA GLU A 222 5.62 3.20 1.35
C GLU A 222 6.09 3.66 2.73
N GLN A 223 5.48 3.14 3.77
CA GLN A 223 5.82 3.43 5.16
C GLN A 223 6.30 2.15 5.83
N ARG A 224 7.47 2.20 6.48
CA ARG A 224 8.06 1.08 7.21
C ARG A 224 8.19 1.43 8.68
N ARG A 225 7.64 0.59 9.57
CA ARG A 225 7.76 0.75 11.03
C ARG A 225 8.71 -0.27 11.64
N GLY A 226 9.52 0.19 12.60
CA GLY A 226 10.40 -0.64 13.42
C GLY A 226 11.67 -1.16 12.72
N ALA A 227 12.66 -1.57 13.51
CA ALA A 227 13.97 -2.04 13.03
C ALA A 227 13.89 -3.31 12.16
N ASP A 228 12.88 -4.17 12.37
CA ASP A 228 12.73 -5.45 11.67
C ASP A 228 11.92 -5.35 10.36
N ARG A 229 11.42 -4.16 9.98
CA ARG A 229 10.64 -3.90 8.76
C ARG A 229 9.39 -4.77 8.58
N VAL A 230 8.88 -5.39 9.65
CA VAL A 230 7.78 -6.38 9.61
C VAL A 230 6.42 -5.73 9.32
N ASP A 231 6.25 -4.45 9.68
CA ASP A 231 5.01 -3.69 9.46
C ASP A 231 5.26 -2.61 8.41
N SER A 232 5.37 -3.04 7.15
CA SER A 232 5.48 -2.13 6.00
C SER A 232 4.14 -2.03 5.27
N VAL A 233 3.62 -0.83 5.13
CA VAL A 233 2.36 -0.55 4.41
C VAL A 233 2.63 0.28 3.17
N VAL A 234 1.83 0.05 2.13
CA VAL A 234 1.94 0.75 0.84
C VAL A 234 0.59 1.36 0.50
N SER A 235 0.51 2.67 0.46
CA SER A 235 -0.69 3.38 0.00
C SER A 235 -0.45 4.05 -1.35
N LYS A 236 -1.54 4.32 -2.06
CA LYS A 236 -1.56 5.01 -3.35
C LYS A 236 -2.64 6.08 -3.26
N LEU A 237 -2.27 7.31 -3.59
CA LEU A 237 -3.19 8.43 -3.68
C LEU A 237 -3.28 8.86 -5.14
N HIS A 238 -4.46 8.67 -5.74
CA HIS A 238 -4.74 9.11 -7.09
C HIS A 238 -5.43 10.48 -7.07
N LEU A 239 -4.83 11.46 -7.73
CA LEU A 239 -5.36 12.81 -7.90
C LEU A 239 -5.71 12.99 -9.38
N VAL A 240 -7.00 13.01 -9.66
CA VAL A 240 -7.54 12.85 -11.02
C VAL A 240 -8.23 14.13 -11.49
N ASP A 241 -7.76 14.69 -12.60
CA ASP A 241 -8.39 15.81 -13.31
C ASP A 241 -9.00 15.29 -14.62
N LEU A 242 -10.32 15.09 -14.64
CA LEU A 242 -11.00 14.53 -15.80
C LEU A 242 -11.19 15.57 -16.91
N ALA A 243 -11.38 15.11 -18.15
CA ALA A 243 -11.85 15.93 -19.26
C ALA A 243 -13.28 16.46 -19.04
N GLY A 244 -13.73 17.38 -19.90
CA GLY A 244 -15.07 17.95 -19.85
C GLY A 244 -16.17 16.93 -20.18
N SER A 245 -17.26 16.94 -19.40
CA SER A 245 -18.41 16.04 -19.57
C SER A 245 -19.50 16.55 -20.54
N GLU A 246 -19.29 17.70 -21.17
CA GLU A 246 -20.28 18.34 -22.03
C GLU A 246 -20.52 17.58 -23.33
N ARG A 247 -21.76 17.72 -23.85
CA ARG A 247 -22.15 17.09 -25.10
C ARG A 247 -21.57 17.85 -26.30
N GLN A 248 -21.02 17.09 -27.26
CA GLN A 248 -20.49 17.61 -28.53
C GLN A 248 -21.47 18.46 -29.35
N LYS A 249 -22.79 18.38 -29.14
CA LYS A 249 -23.77 19.21 -29.88
C LYS A 249 -23.54 20.72 -29.71
N LYS A 250 -22.86 21.16 -28.64
CA LYS A 250 -22.47 22.57 -28.46
C LYS A 250 -21.16 22.93 -29.18
N THR A 251 -20.32 21.93 -29.50
CA THR A 251 -19.06 22.14 -30.21
C THR A 251 -19.32 22.02 -31.71
N LYS A 252 -19.27 23.12 -32.48
CA LYS A 252 -19.34 23.13 -33.95
C LYS A 252 -18.08 22.52 -34.59
N ALA A 253 -17.64 21.36 -34.11
CA ALA A 253 -16.38 20.71 -34.46
C ALA A 253 -16.59 19.73 -35.63
N GLU A 254 -15.76 19.86 -36.66
CA GLU A 254 -15.81 19.03 -37.88
C GLU A 254 -14.50 18.22 -38.05
N GLY A 255 -14.56 17.12 -38.81
CA GLY A 255 -13.39 16.31 -39.17
C GLY A 255 -12.76 15.55 -38.00
N ASP A 256 -11.43 15.56 -37.89
CA ASP A 256 -10.71 14.82 -36.83
C ASP A 256 -11.04 15.31 -35.42
N ARG A 257 -11.48 16.57 -35.27
CA ARG A 257 -11.98 17.12 -34.00
C ARG A 257 -13.27 16.45 -33.53
N LEU A 258 -14.12 16.01 -34.47
CA LEU A 258 -15.31 15.25 -34.15
C LEU A 258 -14.93 13.87 -33.61
N LYS A 259 -13.98 13.18 -34.26
CA LYS A 259 -13.46 11.88 -33.79
C LYS A 259 -12.80 11.99 -32.41
N GLU A 260 -12.00 13.03 -32.20
CA GLU A 260 -11.35 13.32 -30.91
C GLU A 260 -12.39 13.48 -29.79
N GLY A 261 -13.40 14.34 -29.97
CA GLY A 261 -14.41 14.52 -28.93
C GLY A 261 -15.34 13.31 -28.74
N ILE A 262 -15.49 12.43 -29.74
CA ILE A 262 -16.17 11.13 -29.56
C ILE A 262 -15.34 10.26 -28.62
N ASN A 263 -14.02 10.20 -28.80
CA ASN A 263 -13.13 9.41 -27.97
C ASN A 263 -12.99 9.96 -26.55
N ILE A 264 -13.00 11.28 -26.36
CA ILE A 264 -13.05 11.91 -25.02
C ILE A 264 -14.35 11.52 -24.31
N ASN A 265 -15.48 11.61 -25.02
CA ASN A 265 -16.77 11.24 -24.47
C ASN A 265 -16.90 9.73 -24.25
N ARG A 266 -16.16 8.89 -24.97
CA ARG A 266 -16.13 7.45 -24.74
C ARG A 266 -15.66 7.12 -23.33
N GLY A 267 -14.58 7.76 -22.85
CA GLY A 267 -14.07 7.57 -21.49
C GLY A 267 -15.09 7.96 -20.42
N LEU A 268 -15.72 9.13 -20.58
CA LEU A 268 -16.73 9.63 -19.63
C LEU A 268 -18.07 8.88 -19.69
N LEU A 269 -18.45 8.39 -20.87
CA LEU A 269 -19.62 7.53 -21.06
C LEU A 269 -19.40 6.18 -20.37
N ALA A 270 -18.24 5.55 -20.57
CA ALA A 270 -17.86 4.33 -19.87
C ALA A 270 -17.87 4.53 -18.36
N LEU A 271 -17.30 5.64 -17.87
CA LEU A 271 -17.36 6.01 -16.45
C LEU A 271 -18.80 6.14 -15.96
N GLY A 272 -19.69 6.72 -16.77
CA GLY A 272 -21.11 6.85 -16.46
C GLY A 272 -21.84 5.50 -16.37
N ASN A 273 -21.48 4.56 -17.23
CA ASN A 273 -22.01 3.20 -17.21
C ASN A 273 -21.55 2.46 -15.95
N VAL A 274 -20.26 2.58 -15.58
CA VAL A 274 -19.71 2.02 -14.34
C VAL A 274 -20.43 2.57 -13.11
N ILE A 275 -20.56 3.91 -13.01
CA ILE A 275 -21.24 4.55 -11.87
C ILE A 275 -22.71 4.15 -11.79
N SER A 276 -23.39 4.01 -12.95
CA SER A 276 -24.78 3.56 -12.99
C SER A 276 -24.95 2.10 -12.57
N ALA A 277 -24.02 1.22 -12.98
CA ALA A 277 -24.05 -0.18 -12.59
C ALA A 277 -23.78 -0.37 -11.09
N LEU A 278 -22.87 0.42 -10.51
CA LEU A 278 -22.50 0.34 -9.10
C LEU A 278 -23.50 1.05 -8.17
N GLY A 279 -24.14 2.13 -8.64
CA GLY A 279 -25.07 2.93 -7.83
C GLY A 279 -26.50 2.40 -7.78
N ASP A 280 -26.84 1.42 -8.63
CA ASP A 280 -28.18 0.81 -8.69
C ASP A 280 -28.21 -0.47 -7.85
N GLU A 281 -28.84 -0.41 -6.67
CA GLU A 281 -28.89 -1.56 -5.76
C GLU A 281 -29.66 -2.76 -6.36
N SER A 282 -30.55 -2.54 -7.33
CA SER A 282 -31.24 -3.62 -8.05
C SER A 282 -30.31 -4.43 -8.95
N LYS A 283 -29.13 -3.87 -9.27
CA LYS A 283 -28.13 -4.43 -10.18
C LYS A 283 -26.88 -4.95 -9.47
N LYS A 284 -26.93 -5.20 -8.16
CA LYS A 284 -25.78 -5.65 -7.33
C LYS A 284 -24.98 -6.87 -7.88
N ASN A 285 -25.57 -7.69 -8.75
CA ASN A 285 -24.91 -8.84 -9.41
C ASN A 285 -24.67 -8.65 -10.92
N THR A 286 -24.78 -7.42 -11.43
CA THR A 286 -24.57 -7.12 -12.84
C THR A 286 -23.10 -6.90 -13.11
N PHE A 287 -22.63 -7.39 -14.26
CA PHE A 287 -21.28 -7.12 -14.75
C PHE A 287 -21.04 -5.59 -14.83
N VAL A 288 -19.95 -5.13 -14.21
CA VAL A 288 -19.54 -3.72 -14.25
C VAL A 288 -18.53 -3.54 -15.39
N PRO A 289 -18.80 -2.67 -16.38
CA PRO A 289 -18.03 -2.60 -17.62
C PRO A 289 -16.76 -1.75 -17.49
N TYR A 290 -15.87 -2.06 -16.54
CA TYR A 290 -14.62 -1.31 -16.36
C TYR A 290 -13.71 -1.35 -17.60
N ARG A 291 -13.85 -2.37 -18.45
CA ARG A 291 -12.99 -2.60 -19.63
C ARG A 291 -13.34 -1.74 -20.84
N ASP A 292 -14.45 -1.00 -20.82
CA ASP A 292 -14.93 -0.21 -21.95
C ASP A 292 -14.02 0.98 -22.31
N SER A 293 -13.25 1.47 -21.33
CA SER A 293 -12.25 2.53 -21.51
C SER A 293 -11.00 2.28 -20.66
N LYS A 294 -9.86 2.86 -21.05
CA LYS A 294 -8.66 2.86 -20.20
C LYS A 294 -8.89 3.59 -18.88
N LEU A 295 -9.65 4.68 -18.91
CA LEU A 295 -9.98 5.47 -17.73
C LEU A 295 -10.68 4.63 -16.65
N THR A 296 -11.74 3.91 -17.02
CA THR A 296 -12.49 3.07 -16.08
C THR A 296 -11.69 1.89 -15.56
N ARG A 297 -10.74 1.36 -16.35
CA ARG A 297 -9.80 0.34 -15.87
C ARG A 297 -8.85 0.90 -14.81
N LEU A 298 -8.34 2.11 -14.99
CA LEU A 298 -7.46 2.75 -14.00
C LEU A 298 -8.20 3.17 -12.73
N LEU A 299 -9.50 3.49 -12.83
CA LEU A 299 -10.34 3.86 -11.70
C LEU A 299 -11.12 2.69 -11.10
N GLN A 300 -10.84 1.45 -11.53
CA GLN A 300 -11.56 0.25 -11.05
C GLN A 300 -11.49 0.11 -9.53
N ASP A 301 -10.31 0.31 -8.94
CA ASP A 301 -10.14 0.24 -7.47
C ASP A 301 -10.77 1.45 -6.77
N SER A 302 -10.89 2.58 -7.48
CA SER A 302 -11.47 3.82 -6.95
C SER A 302 -13.00 3.79 -6.88
N LEU A 303 -13.65 3.02 -7.74
CA LEU A 303 -15.11 2.97 -7.86
C LEU A 303 -15.59 1.54 -7.69
N GLY A 304 -16.02 1.16 -6.48
CA GLY A 304 -16.47 -0.18 -6.12
C GLY A 304 -15.36 -1.11 -5.60
N GLY A 305 -14.12 -0.62 -5.46
CA GLY A 305 -12.96 -1.42 -5.08
C GLY A 305 -12.27 -0.98 -3.77
N ASN A 306 -10.97 -1.24 -3.70
CA ASN A 306 -10.11 -0.96 -2.55
C ASN A 306 -9.58 0.48 -2.59
N SER A 307 -10.42 1.47 -2.26
CA SER A 307 -9.98 2.86 -2.11
C SER A 307 -10.99 3.69 -1.32
N HIS A 308 -10.51 4.68 -0.56
CA HIS A 308 -11.35 5.78 -0.10
C HIS A 308 -11.44 6.84 -1.20
N THR A 309 -12.65 7.06 -1.72
CA THR A 309 -12.83 7.93 -2.88
C THR A 309 -13.67 9.15 -2.56
N LEU A 310 -13.19 10.31 -2.99
CA LEU A 310 -13.90 11.58 -3.01
C LEU A 310 -14.02 12.07 -4.46
N MET A 311 -15.25 12.35 -4.87
CA MET A 311 -15.53 13.06 -6.11
C MET A 311 -15.82 14.52 -5.83
N ILE A 312 -15.08 15.42 -6.48
CA ILE A 312 -15.35 16.86 -6.52
C ILE A 312 -16.13 17.14 -7.80
N ALA A 313 -17.44 17.32 -7.67
CA ALA A 313 -18.32 17.68 -8.78
C ALA A 313 -18.28 19.21 -8.99
N CYS A 314 -17.67 19.68 -10.06
CA CYS A 314 -17.55 21.09 -10.39
C CYS A 314 -18.69 21.53 -11.31
N VAL A 315 -19.36 22.63 -10.99
CA VAL A 315 -20.51 23.15 -11.76
C VAL A 315 -20.40 24.66 -12.05
N SER A 316 -20.98 25.10 -13.18
CA SER A 316 -21.21 26.52 -13.45
C SER A 316 -22.56 26.95 -12.87
N PRO A 317 -22.65 28.16 -12.26
CA PRO A 317 -23.91 28.73 -11.83
C PRO A 317 -24.75 29.30 -12.98
N ALA A 318 -24.19 29.47 -14.20
CA ALA A 318 -24.89 30.12 -15.30
C ALA A 318 -26.08 29.29 -15.81
N ASP A 319 -27.23 29.96 -16.01
CA ASP A 319 -28.44 29.43 -16.64
C ASP A 319 -28.20 28.83 -18.04
N SER A 320 -27.32 29.41 -18.85
CA SER A 320 -26.91 28.89 -20.16
C SER A 320 -26.26 27.48 -20.10
N ASN A 321 -25.78 27.10 -18.91
CA ASN A 321 -25.16 25.82 -18.61
C ASN A 321 -26.06 24.89 -17.78
N MET A 322 -27.31 25.28 -17.49
CA MET A 322 -28.21 24.55 -16.58
C MET A 322 -28.36 23.05 -16.92
N GLU A 323 -28.47 22.68 -18.20
CA GLU A 323 -28.60 21.26 -18.61
C GLU A 323 -27.37 20.44 -18.18
N GLU A 324 -26.16 20.97 -18.39
CA GLU A 324 -24.91 20.30 -18.05
C GLU A 324 -24.67 20.29 -16.53
N THR A 325 -25.08 21.36 -15.84
CA THR A 325 -25.10 21.41 -14.36
C THR A 325 -26.01 20.30 -13.80
N ILE A 326 -27.24 20.15 -14.31
CA ILE A 326 -28.17 19.08 -13.87
C ILE A 326 -27.59 17.69 -14.16
N ASN A 327 -26.96 17.49 -15.32
CA ASN A 327 -26.32 16.22 -15.66
C ASN A 327 -25.22 15.88 -14.65
N THR A 328 -24.37 16.87 -14.31
CA THR A 328 -23.31 16.72 -13.32
C THR A 328 -23.85 16.38 -11.94
N LEU A 329 -24.91 17.07 -11.49
CA LEU A 329 -25.55 16.84 -10.20
C LEU A 329 -26.14 15.43 -10.09
N ARG A 330 -26.88 14.96 -11.12
CA ARG A 330 -27.43 13.60 -11.17
C ARG A 330 -26.35 12.53 -11.21
N TYR A 331 -25.23 12.82 -11.87
CA TYR A 331 -24.09 11.92 -11.95
C TYR A 331 -23.42 11.77 -10.57
N ALA A 332 -23.20 12.90 -9.91
CA ALA A 332 -22.66 12.98 -8.57
C ALA A 332 -23.56 12.29 -7.52
N ASP A 333 -24.89 12.43 -7.63
CA ASP A 333 -25.85 11.71 -6.77
C ASP A 333 -25.75 10.19 -6.91
N ARG A 334 -25.59 9.69 -8.14
CA ARG A 334 -25.37 8.26 -8.39
C ARG A 334 -24.03 7.79 -7.83
N ALA A 335 -22.98 8.59 -7.95
CA ALA A 335 -21.66 8.24 -7.42
C ALA A 335 -21.68 8.02 -5.90
N ARG A 336 -22.47 8.81 -5.14
CA ARG A 336 -22.62 8.64 -3.68
C ARG A 336 -23.15 7.26 -3.25
N LYS A 337 -23.88 6.59 -4.14
CA LYS A 337 -24.47 5.27 -3.87
C LYS A 337 -23.47 4.12 -4.05
N ILE A 338 -22.31 4.41 -4.65
CA ILE A 338 -21.23 3.45 -4.85
C ILE A 338 -20.60 3.13 -3.51
N LYS A 339 -20.34 1.85 -3.32
CA LYS A 339 -19.90 1.24 -2.08
C LYS A 339 -18.52 0.62 -2.28
N ASN A 340 -17.49 1.21 -1.68
CA ASN A 340 -16.11 0.74 -1.73
C ASN A 340 -15.77 -0.16 -0.54
N LYS A 341 -14.70 -0.94 -0.67
CA LYS A 341 -14.16 -1.83 0.36
C LYS A 341 -12.67 -1.54 0.60
N PRO A 342 -12.33 -0.38 1.19
CA PRO A 342 -10.94 -0.04 1.45
C PRO A 342 -10.33 -0.94 2.54
N ILE A 343 -9.17 -1.51 2.25
CA ILE A 343 -8.38 -2.34 3.17
C ILE A 343 -7.00 -1.72 3.40
N VAL A 344 -6.35 -2.11 4.50
CA VAL A 344 -4.95 -1.72 4.77
C VAL A 344 -4.03 -2.56 3.89
N ASN A 345 -3.21 -1.90 3.09
CA ASN A 345 -2.35 -2.55 2.11
C ASN A 345 -0.96 -2.75 2.70
N ILE A 346 -0.61 -4.01 2.94
CA ILE A 346 0.67 -4.44 3.50
C ILE A 346 1.62 -4.79 2.35
N ASP A 347 2.89 -4.38 2.43
CA ASP A 347 3.88 -4.67 1.38
C ASP A 347 3.97 -6.21 1.17
N PRO A 348 3.67 -6.72 -0.04
CA PRO A 348 3.71 -8.15 -0.33
C PRO A 348 5.09 -8.76 -0.12
N ARG A 349 6.19 -8.00 -0.29
CA ARG A 349 7.56 -8.48 -0.02
C ARG A 349 7.77 -8.77 1.46
N VAL A 350 7.19 -7.94 2.32
CA VAL A 350 7.26 -8.12 3.78
C VAL A 350 6.30 -9.21 4.24
N ALA A 351 5.10 -9.30 3.64
CA ALA A 351 4.19 -10.41 3.87
C ALA A 351 4.84 -11.76 3.50
N GLU A 352 5.52 -11.82 2.36
CA GLU A 352 6.24 -13.01 1.91
C GLU A 352 7.46 -13.31 2.78
N MET A 353 8.25 -12.29 3.14
CA MET A 353 9.41 -12.46 4.04
C MET A 353 8.96 -12.94 5.43
N SER A 354 7.85 -12.44 5.96
CA SER A 354 7.26 -12.88 7.23
C SER A 354 6.77 -14.34 7.13
N ARG A 355 6.13 -14.70 6.00
CA ARG A 355 5.71 -16.08 5.71
C ARG A 355 6.91 -17.03 5.67
N LEU A 356 7.96 -16.65 4.94
CA LEU A 356 9.21 -17.42 4.83
C LEU A 356 9.94 -17.53 6.17
N LYS A 357 10.06 -16.44 6.95
CA LYS A 357 10.64 -16.48 8.30
C LYS A 357 9.88 -17.43 9.23
N LYS A 358 8.53 -17.41 9.21
CA LYS A 358 7.69 -18.35 9.98
C LYS A 358 7.91 -19.79 9.52
N GLN A 359 8.05 -20.03 8.22
CA GLN A 359 8.32 -21.35 7.68
C GLN A 359 9.69 -21.87 8.13
N VAL A 360 10.74 -21.05 8.01
CA VAL A 360 12.10 -21.38 8.48
C VAL A 360 12.11 -21.65 10.00
N GLN A 361 11.37 -20.88 10.80
CA GLN A 361 11.26 -21.14 12.24
C GLN A 361 10.56 -22.47 12.54
N ARG A 362 9.49 -22.81 11.81
CA ARG A 362 8.80 -24.10 11.95
C ARG A 362 9.71 -25.25 11.57
N GLU A 363 10.39 -25.15 10.44
CA GLU A 363 11.35 -26.16 9.97
C GLU A 363 12.50 -26.32 10.96
N LYS A 364 13.09 -25.24 11.48
CA LYS A 364 14.10 -25.29 12.55
C LYS A 364 13.58 -25.94 13.83
N LYS A 365 12.34 -25.67 14.22
CA LYS A 365 11.73 -26.25 15.42
C LYS A 365 11.45 -27.74 15.24
N CYS A 366 10.94 -28.16 14.08
CA CYS A 366 10.78 -29.57 13.72
C CYS A 366 12.13 -30.30 13.65
N PHE A 367 13.16 -29.66 13.10
CA PHE A 367 14.51 -30.20 13.04
C PHE A 367 15.11 -30.39 14.43
N PHE A 368 15.02 -29.37 15.31
CA PHE A 368 15.47 -29.47 16.70
C PHE A 368 14.73 -30.56 17.49
N LEU A 369 13.42 -30.70 17.29
CA LEU A 369 12.62 -31.75 17.93
C LEU A 369 13.01 -33.14 17.42
N ALA A 370 13.33 -33.28 16.13
CA ALA A 370 13.78 -34.54 15.53
C ALA A 370 15.19 -34.95 16.01
N GLU A 371 16.16 -34.04 16.01
CA GLU A 371 17.53 -34.33 16.50
C GLU A 371 17.55 -34.65 18.00
N SER A 372 16.76 -33.95 18.82
CA SER A 372 16.73 -34.18 20.26
C SER A 372 16.07 -35.51 20.62
N ALA A 373 15.07 -35.97 19.86
CA ALA A 373 14.40 -37.23 20.18
C ALA A 373 15.28 -38.44 19.83
N GLU A 374 15.87 -38.46 18.64
CA GLU A 374 16.58 -39.64 18.12
C GLU A 374 17.98 -39.84 18.75
N ASN A 375 18.70 -38.75 19.04
CA ASN A 375 20.00 -38.84 19.71
C ASN A 375 19.88 -39.13 21.20
N VAL A 376 18.86 -38.60 21.89
CA VAL A 376 18.66 -38.86 23.32
C VAL A 376 18.27 -40.32 23.57
N THR A 377 17.40 -40.91 22.74
CA THR A 377 17.08 -42.34 22.86
C THR A 377 18.29 -43.24 22.62
N LYS A 378 19.07 -42.98 21.55
CA LYS A 378 20.29 -43.75 21.26
C LYS A 378 21.35 -43.63 22.37
N LEU A 379 21.49 -42.45 22.96
CA LEU A 379 22.41 -42.22 24.08
C LEU A 379 21.92 -42.90 25.36
N LEU A 380 20.62 -42.89 25.65
CA LEU A 380 20.05 -43.56 26.83
C LEU A 380 20.20 -45.08 26.74
N ASP A 381 19.93 -45.68 25.57
CA ASP A 381 20.10 -47.11 25.36
C ASP A 381 21.57 -47.53 25.52
N ARG A 382 22.50 -46.73 24.97
CA ARG A 382 23.94 -46.97 25.14
C ARG A 382 24.41 -46.78 26.58
N ASN A 383 23.84 -45.81 27.30
CA ASN A 383 24.16 -45.59 28.72
C ASN A 383 23.70 -46.77 29.58
N ARG A 384 22.50 -47.30 29.32
CA ARG A 384 21.98 -48.49 30.00
C ARG A 384 22.84 -49.73 29.72
N ALA A 385 23.20 -49.96 28.45
CA ALA A 385 24.09 -51.07 28.09
C ALA A 385 25.47 -50.98 28.76
N LEU A 386 26.06 -49.78 28.80
CA LEU A 386 27.34 -49.55 29.47
C LEU A 386 27.24 -49.74 31.00
N GLN A 387 26.12 -49.37 31.63
CA GLN A 387 25.89 -49.61 33.05
C GLN A 387 25.80 -51.11 33.37
N ASP A 388 25.12 -51.88 32.53
CA ASP A 388 25.00 -53.33 32.69
C ASP A 388 26.37 -54.03 32.55
N GLU A 389 27.17 -53.61 31.57
CA GLU A 389 28.53 -54.13 31.36
C GLU A 389 29.47 -53.78 32.53
N ASN A 390 29.38 -52.55 33.05
CA ASN A 390 30.19 -52.10 34.18
C ASN A 390 29.83 -52.85 35.47
N ASN A 391 28.54 -53.13 35.70
CA ASN A 391 28.07 -53.95 36.81
C ASN A 391 28.58 -55.40 36.69
N LYS A 392 28.61 -55.95 35.47
CA LYS A 392 29.13 -57.30 35.22
C LYS A 392 30.63 -57.38 35.51
N LEU A 393 31.42 -56.46 34.94
CA LEU A 393 32.87 -56.39 35.16
C LEU A 393 33.21 -56.16 36.64
N SER A 394 32.42 -55.35 37.35
CA SER A 394 32.60 -55.13 38.79
C SER A 394 32.38 -56.41 39.62
N ARG A 395 31.44 -57.27 39.22
CA ARG A 395 31.23 -58.59 39.86
C ARG A 395 32.38 -59.53 39.56
N GLU A 396 32.79 -59.63 38.29
CA GLU A 396 33.92 -60.48 37.88
C GLU A 396 35.22 -60.07 38.61
N LEU A 397 35.47 -58.77 38.75
CA LEU A 397 36.62 -58.24 39.49
C LEU A 397 36.55 -58.59 40.99
N SER A 398 35.36 -58.50 41.60
CA SER A 398 35.16 -58.88 42.99
C SER A 398 35.37 -60.38 43.23
N GLU A 399 34.92 -61.23 42.30
CA GLU A 399 35.14 -62.68 42.37
C GLU A 399 36.61 -63.04 42.21
N ALA A 400 37.31 -62.43 41.25
CA ALA A 400 38.74 -62.63 41.04
C ALA A 400 39.58 -62.16 42.25
N ALA A 401 39.22 -61.01 42.84
CA ALA A 401 39.84 -60.53 44.06
C ALA A 401 39.63 -61.50 45.24
N GLY A 402 38.42 -62.05 45.39
CA GLY A 402 38.12 -63.06 46.41
C GLY A 402 38.90 -64.37 46.21
N GLN A 403 39.04 -64.85 44.98
CA GLN A 403 39.85 -66.03 44.65
C GLN A 403 41.33 -65.79 44.95
N THR A 404 41.83 -64.60 44.65
CA THR A 404 43.22 -64.22 44.92
C THR A 404 43.50 -64.19 46.42
N ALA A 405 42.59 -63.63 47.23
CA ALA A 405 42.70 -63.63 48.68
C ALA A 405 42.73 -65.06 49.27
N LEU A 406 41.86 -65.95 48.81
CA LEU A 406 41.84 -67.36 49.20
C LEU A 406 43.14 -68.09 48.82
N MET A 407 43.72 -67.75 47.66
CA MET A 407 44.98 -68.34 47.21
C MET A 407 46.15 -67.89 48.11
N PHE A 408 46.19 -66.60 48.49
CA PHE A 408 47.17 -66.08 49.44
C PHE A 408 47.04 -66.73 50.82
N GLU A 409 45.82 -66.92 51.34
CA GLU A 409 45.61 -67.64 52.62
C GLU A 409 46.15 -69.08 52.55
N LYS A 410 45.87 -69.81 51.47
CA LYS A 410 46.40 -71.18 51.27
C LYS A 410 47.92 -71.21 51.20
N ILE A 411 48.53 -70.28 50.46
CA ILE A 411 49.99 -70.18 50.36
C ILE A 411 50.59 -69.90 51.74
N ILE A 412 50.03 -68.94 52.49
CA ILE A 412 50.49 -68.62 53.85
C ILE A 412 50.39 -69.86 54.77
N MET A 413 49.28 -70.62 54.72
CA MET A 413 49.14 -71.85 55.50
C MET A 413 50.16 -72.93 55.12
N VAL A 414 50.41 -73.14 53.83
CA VAL A 414 51.43 -74.12 53.36
C VAL A 414 52.83 -73.69 53.76
N THR A 415 53.13 -72.39 53.70
CA THR A 415 54.43 -71.82 54.08
C THR A 415 54.66 -71.95 55.59
N LEU A 416 53.63 -71.70 56.42
CA LEU A 416 53.69 -71.93 57.86
C LEU A 416 53.89 -73.42 58.20
N ALA A 417 53.18 -74.32 57.51
CA ALA A 417 53.30 -75.77 57.73
C ALA A 417 54.67 -76.35 57.31
N THR A 418 55.31 -75.76 56.31
CA THR A 418 56.68 -76.13 55.88
C THR A 418 57.74 -75.58 56.84
N VAL A 419 57.57 -74.33 57.33
CA VAL A 419 58.46 -73.74 58.34
C VAL A 419 58.44 -74.53 59.66
N THR A 420 57.29 -75.09 60.08
CA THR A 420 57.20 -75.93 61.28
C THR A 420 57.83 -77.31 61.15
N ASN A 421 58.19 -77.76 59.94
CA ASN A 421 58.76 -79.10 59.68
C ASN A 421 60.26 -79.09 59.34
N LEU A 422 60.98 -77.98 59.53
CA LEU A 422 62.43 -77.91 59.29
C LEU A 422 63.25 -78.37 60.52
N PRO A 423 64.15 -79.37 60.38
CA PRO A 423 65.05 -79.81 61.45
C PRO A 423 66.19 -78.80 61.72
N PRO A 424 66.67 -78.67 62.98
CA PRO A 424 67.55 -77.58 63.38
C PRO A 424 69.02 -77.93 63.16
N LYS A 425 69.57 -77.68 61.97
CA LYS A 425 71.02 -77.54 61.77
C LYS A 425 71.32 -76.65 60.59
N LEU A 426 71.54 -75.36 60.84
CA LEU A 426 72.61 -74.52 60.26
C LEU A 426 72.32 -73.04 60.58
N ASN A 427 72.93 -72.54 61.65
CA ASN A 427 73.39 -71.15 61.76
C ASN A 427 74.38 -71.01 62.93
N ARG A 428 75.63 -71.42 62.67
CA ARG A 428 76.84 -70.66 63.01
C ARG A 428 77.22 -70.04 61.66
N PHE A 429 77.24 -68.73 61.47
CA PHE A 429 78.36 -67.88 61.83
C PHE A 429 77.92 -66.40 61.91
N GLN A 430 78.63 -65.69 62.78
CA GLN A 430 78.45 -64.32 63.24
C GLN A 430 78.85 -63.26 62.21
N PHE A 431 78.23 -62.08 62.35
CA PHE A 431 78.76 -60.71 62.30
C PHE A 431 80.03 -60.43 61.47
N VAL A 432 79.97 -59.45 60.56
CA VAL A 432 80.88 -58.27 60.50
C VAL A 432 80.17 -57.08 59.79
N ALA A 433 80.08 -55.96 60.51
CA ALA A 433 80.11 -54.51 60.15
C ALA A 433 79.11 -53.93 59.10
N ALA A 434 78.35 -52.84 59.35
CA ALA A 434 78.75 -51.43 59.64
C ALA A 434 79.78 -50.93 58.62
N ASP A 435 79.70 -49.82 57.89
CA ASP A 435 78.96 -48.56 57.81
C ASP A 435 78.62 -48.37 56.30
N GLU A 436 77.67 -47.55 55.84
CA GLU A 436 77.87 -46.12 55.68
C GLU A 436 76.54 -45.40 55.39
N ASP A 437 76.28 -44.42 56.24
CA ASP A 437 75.48 -43.22 56.00
C ASP A 437 75.98 -42.44 54.77
N LYS A 438 75.09 -42.18 53.78
CA LYS A 438 74.66 -40.83 53.32
C LYS A 438 74.14 -40.81 51.88
N LYS A 439 72.95 -40.20 51.79
CA LYS A 439 72.22 -39.60 50.65
C LYS A 439 71.29 -40.48 49.83
#